data_AF-A0A7C3G2T8-F1
#
_entry.id   AF-A0A7C3G2T8-F1
#
_cell.length_a   1.000
_cell.length_b   1.000
_cell.length_c   1.000
_cell.angle_alpha   90.00
_cell.angle_beta   90.00
_cell.angle_gamma   90.00
#
_symmetry.space_group_name_H-M   'P 1'
#
loop_
_entity.id
_entity.type
_entity.pdbx_description
1 polymer ?
#
loop_
_entity_poly.entity_id
_entity_poly.type
_entity_poly.pdbx_seq_one_letter_code
_entity_poly.pdbx_strand_id
1 'polypeptide(L)'
;PDLNLAAFVKALKSQGVLQILAEPNLITSNGEEASFLVGGEFPIPVLQGGANAGAVTIQFREFGIRLTFRPELTPNETIRMYVKPEVSTIDMTNAIQFSGFLIPALATRRMETNIELGEGQSFVIAGLIDDRARATFNRIPGLSHIPILGELFKSRDKQKSKTELIVMVTPEIVNPIEAGEPKPMPVMPMKFLENLAPGDRMRYDGEIKKKP
;
A
#
# COMPACT_ATOMS: atom_id res chain seq x y z
N PRO A 1 34.52 -19.82 -42.38
CA PRO A 1 33.39 -19.83 -41.44
C PRO A 1 33.72 -18.90 -40.27
N ASP A 2 33.27 -17.66 -40.35
CA ASP A 2 33.65 -16.60 -39.41
C ASP A 2 32.84 -16.74 -38.12
N LEU A 3 33.52 -17.19 -37.07
CA LEU A 3 32.96 -17.30 -35.73
C LEU A 3 33.11 -15.93 -35.04
N ASN A 4 32.10 -15.06 -35.20
CA ASN A 4 32.03 -13.80 -34.46
C ASN A 4 31.73 -14.09 -32.97
N LEU A 5 32.78 -14.18 -32.16
CA LEU A 5 32.68 -14.38 -30.72
C LEU A 5 32.47 -13.04 -30.01
N ALA A 6 31.22 -12.60 -29.90
CA ALA A 6 30.87 -11.42 -29.10
C ALA A 6 30.75 -11.82 -27.62
N ALA A 7 31.64 -11.31 -26.76
CA ALA A 7 31.57 -11.47 -25.31
C ALA A 7 30.96 -10.22 -24.67
N PHE A 8 29.92 -10.38 -23.85
CA PHE A 8 29.26 -9.27 -23.13
C PHE A 8 29.23 -9.56 -21.63
N VAL A 9 29.86 -8.69 -20.83
CA VAL A 9 29.84 -8.77 -19.36
C VAL A 9 28.78 -7.80 -18.85
N LYS A 10 27.78 -8.33 -18.13
CA LYS A 10 26.72 -7.52 -17.51
C LYS A 10 26.71 -7.73 -16.00
N ALA A 11 26.97 -6.66 -15.25
CA ALA A 11 26.80 -6.61 -13.80
C ALA A 11 25.85 -5.46 -13.46
N LEU A 12 24.66 -5.78 -12.96
CA LEU A 12 23.63 -4.80 -12.62
C LEU A 12 23.10 -5.09 -11.21
N LYS A 13 23.08 -4.07 -10.35
CA LYS A 13 22.42 -4.11 -9.04
C LYS A 13 21.34 -3.03 -9.03
N SER A 14 20.10 -3.42 -8.77
CA SER A 14 18.97 -2.50 -8.60
C SER A 14 18.43 -2.62 -7.18
N GLN A 15 18.04 -1.50 -6.58
CA GLN A 15 17.42 -1.44 -5.27
C GLN A 15 16.20 -0.51 -5.36
N GLY A 16 15.05 -1.00 -4.90
CA GLY A 16 13.83 -0.22 -4.77
C GLY A 16 13.32 -0.32 -3.35
N VAL A 17 12.85 0.80 -2.80
CA VAL A 17 12.22 0.87 -1.48
C VAL A 17 10.86 1.54 -1.66
N LEU A 18 9.82 0.91 -1.13
CA LEU A 18 8.46 1.44 -1.11
C LEU A 18 7.96 1.39 0.33
N GLN A 19 7.51 2.53 0.85
CA GLN A 19 6.91 2.65 2.17
C GLN A 19 5.51 3.26 2.03
N ILE A 20 4.53 2.65 2.68
CA ILE A 20 3.16 3.14 2.72
C ILE A 20 2.77 3.26 4.20
N LEU A 21 2.46 4.48 4.63
CA LEU A 21 1.87 4.76 5.93
C LEU A 21 0.47 5.30 5.70
N ALA A 22 -0.51 4.69 6.35
CA ALA A 22 -1.90 5.10 6.29
C ALA A 22 -2.45 5.12 7.72
N GLU A 23 -3.02 6.25 8.12
CA GLU A 23 -3.66 6.47 9.42
C GLU A 23 -5.14 6.82 9.19
N PRO A 24 -6.00 5.83 8.92
CA PRO A 24 -7.43 6.06 8.77
C PRO A 24 -8.05 6.34 10.14
N ASN A 25 -8.68 7.51 10.29
CA ASN A 25 -9.40 7.90 11.49
C ASN A 25 -10.88 8.04 11.17
N LEU A 26 -11.74 7.46 12.00
CA LEU A 26 -13.18 7.50 11.79
C LEU A 26 -13.89 7.50 13.15
N ILE A 27 -15.01 8.22 13.24
CA ILE A 27 -15.80 8.39 14.46
C ILE A 27 -17.16 7.74 14.24
N THR A 28 -17.67 7.04 15.24
CA THR A 28 -18.99 6.42 15.21
C THR A 28 -19.62 6.39 16.60
N SER A 29 -20.91 6.15 16.66
CA SER A 29 -21.63 5.95 17.91
C SER A 29 -21.36 4.56 18.49
N ASN A 30 -21.55 4.43 19.81
CA ASN A 30 -21.44 3.14 20.49
C ASN A 30 -22.42 2.11 19.89
N GLY A 31 -21.92 0.92 19.53
CA GLY A 31 -22.70 -0.17 18.95
C GLY A 31 -22.92 -0.06 17.43
N GLU A 32 -22.58 1.07 16.82
CA GLU A 32 -22.84 1.33 15.40
C GLU A 32 -21.62 1.02 14.53
N GLU A 33 -21.83 0.28 13.45
CA GLU A 33 -20.78 0.01 12.47
C GLU A 33 -20.53 1.27 11.63
N ALA A 34 -19.26 1.62 11.47
CA ALA A 34 -18.82 2.64 10.53
C ALA A 34 -17.83 2.06 9.53
N SER A 35 -17.89 2.59 8.31
CA SER A 35 -16.97 2.22 7.24
C SER A 35 -16.45 3.44 6.50
N PHE A 36 -15.20 3.33 6.06
CA PHE A 36 -14.49 4.37 5.34
C PHE A 36 -13.69 3.73 4.22
N LEU A 37 -13.73 4.34 3.03
CA LEU A 37 -12.94 3.93 1.87
C LEU A 37 -12.25 5.16 1.31
N VAL A 38 -10.93 5.09 1.18
CA VAL A 38 -10.11 6.06 0.43
C VAL A 38 -9.36 5.32 -0.64
N GLY A 39 -9.63 5.66 -1.89
CA GLY A 39 -9.00 5.01 -3.00
C GLY A 39 -9.71 5.32 -4.30
N GLY A 40 -9.70 4.36 -5.21
CA GLY A 40 -10.37 4.49 -6.50
C GLY A 40 -10.91 3.16 -6.95
N GLU A 41 -11.44 3.16 -8.16
CA GLU A 41 -11.86 1.95 -8.85
C GLU A 41 -11.00 1.74 -10.08
N PHE A 42 -10.73 0.49 -10.44
CA PHE A 42 -10.13 0.15 -11.72
C PHE A 42 -11.02 -0.83 -12.49
N PRO A 43 -11.07 -0.69 -13.83
CA PRO A 43 -11.93 -1.52 -14.68
C PRO A 43 -11.28 -2.88 -14.93
N ILE A 44 -12.09 -3.94 -14.87
CA ILE A 44 -11.72 -5.32 -15.22
C ILE A 44 -12.66 -5.81 -16.33
N PRO A 45 -12.14 -6.26 -17.49
CA PRO A 45 -12.96 -6.90 -18.52
C PRO A 45 -13.36 -8.31 -18.07
N VAL A 46 -14.65 -8.62 -18.14
CA VAL A 46 -15.23 -9.92 -17.78
C VAL A 46 -15.97 -10.47 -18.99
N LEU A 47 -15.76 -11.76 -19.31
CA LEU A 47 -16.49 -12.44 -20.37
C LEU A 47 -17.87 -12.87 -19.87
N GLN A 48 -18.92 -12.50 -20.60
CA GLN A 48 -20.26 -13.03 -20.34
C GLN A 48 -20.39 -14.47 -20.87
N GLY A 49 -20.99 -15.33 -20.06
CA GLY A 49 -21.46 -16.66 -20.46
C GLY A 49 -22.93 -16.68 -20.88
N GLY A 50 -23.39 -17.79 -21.45
CA GLY A 50 -24.80 -18.00 -21.81
C GLY A 50 -25.18 -17.45 -23.20
N ALA A 51 -26.38 -16.87 -23.33
CA ALA A 51 -26.93 -16.40 -24.61
C ALA A 51 -26.10 -15.30 -25.30
N ASN A 52 -25.22 -14.60 -24.56
CA ASN A 52 -24.27 -13.60 -25.05
C ASN A 52 -22.81 -14.09 -24.96
N ALA A 53 -22.58 -15.39 -25.15
CA ALA A 53 -21.23 -15.97 -25.12
C ALA A 53 -20.28 -15.21 -26.05
N GLY A 54 -19.27 -14.55 -25.47
CA GLY A 54 -18.27 -13.76 -26.19
C GLY A 54 -18.36 -12.24 -26.02
N ALA A 55 -19.40 -11.71 -25.38
CA ALA A 55 -19.46 -10.30 -25.02
C ALA A 55 -18.52 -9.98 -23.84
N VAL A 56 -17.76 -8.89 -23.94
CA VAL A 56 -16.91 -8.36 -22.86
C VAL A 56 -17.65 -7.23 -22.15
N THR A 57 -17.88 -7.37 -20.86
CA THR A 57 -18.40 -6.29 -20.00
C THR A 57 -17.29 -5.76 -19.09
N ILE A 58 -17.38 -4.49 -18.69
CA ILE A 58 -16.44 -3.88 -17.76
C ILE A 58 -17.03 -3.91 -16.36
N GLN A 59 -16.32 -4.52 -15.42
CA GLN A 59 -16.65 -4.50 -13.99
C GLN A 59 -15.61 -3.65 -13.25
N PHE A 60 -16.08 -2.68 -12.46
CA PHE A 60 -15.21 -1.88 -11.61
C PHE A 60 -14.92 -2.62 -10.30
N ARG A 61 -13.66 -2.56 -9.85
CA ARG A 61 -13.23 -3.04 -8.54
C ARG A 61 -12.55 -1.92 -7.77
N GLU A 62 -13.02 -1.70 -6.55
CA GLU A 62 -12.44 -0.74 -5.62
C GLU A 62 -11.05 -1.22 -5.14
N PHE A 63 -10.13 -0.28 -4.98
CA PHE A 63 -8.85 -0.47 -4.31
C PHE A 63 -8.52 0.76 -3.47
N GLY A 64 -7.62 0.60 -2.50
CA GLY A 64 -7.21 1.66 -1.59
C GLY A 64 -7.25 1.20 -0.14
N ILE A 65 -7.48 2.14 0.78
CA ILE A 65 -7.58 1.89 2.21
C ILE A 65 -9.05 1.82 2.59
N ARG A 66 -9.49 0.67 3.09
CA ARG A 66 -10.82 0.48 3.68
C ARG A 66 -10.68 0.17 5.15
N LEU A 67 -11.44 0.86 5.98
CA LEU A 67 -11.57 0.55 7.39
C LEU A 67 -13.05 0.36 7.70
N THR A 68 -13.42 -0.82 8.20
CA THR A 68 -14.72 -1.06 8.83
C THR A 68 -14.49 -1.39 10.29
N PHE A 69 -15.21 -0.74 11.19
CA PHE A 69 -15.15 -1.05 12.62
C PHE A 69 -16.49 -0.83 13.31
N ARG A 70 -16.71 -1.56 14.41
CA ARG A 70 -17.88 -1.40 15.28
C ARG A 70 -17.41 -1.42 16.75
N PRO A 71 -17.47 -0.29 17.46
CA PRO A 71 -17.11 -0.22 18.87
C PRO A 71 -18.30 -0.58 19.77
N GLU A 72 -17.99 -1.08 20.96
CA GLU A 72 -18.92 -1.36 22.04
C GLU A 72 -18.24 -1.06 23.37
N LEU A 73 -18.78 -0.11 24.12
CA LEU A 73 -18.31 0.24 25.46
C LEU A 73 -18.71 -0.85 26.45
N THR A 74 -17.75 -1.40 27.17
CA THR A 74 -17.99 -2.44 28.17
C THR A 74 -18.23 -1.84 29.57
N PRO A 75 -18.80 -2.62 30.51
CA PRO A 75 -18.94 -2.19 31.91
C PRO A 75 -17.62 -1.91 32.64
N ASN A 76 -16.48 -2.37 32.10
CA ASN A 76 -15.15 -2.20 32.69
C ASN A 76 -14.42 -0.95 32.17
N GLU A 77 -15.14 -0.01 31.54
CA GLU A 77 -14.56 1.20 30.92
C GLU A 77 -13.55 0.88 29.80
N THR A 78 -13.65 -0.31 29.20
CA THR A 78 -12.90 -0.70 28.01
C THR A 78 -13.78 -0.62 26.77
N ILE A 79 -13.13 -0.57 25.61
CA ILE A 79 -13.76 -0.44 24.31
C ILE A 79 -13.51 -1.74 23.56
N ARG A 80 -14.55 -2.58 23.48
CA ARG A 80 -14.55 -3.76 22.62
C ARG A 80 -14.79 -3.29 21.18
N MET A 81 -14.00 -3.77 20.23
CA MET A 81 -14.16 -3.41 18.82
C MET A 81 -14.03 -4.61 17.92
N TYR A 82 -14.97 -4.73 16.99
CA TYR A 82 -14.78 -5.51 15.77
C TYR A 82 -14.08 -4.61 14.74
N VAL A 83 -12.93 -5.03 14.22
CA VAL A 83 -12.09 -4.21 13.34
C VAL A 83 -11.68 -5.00 12.10
N LYS A 84 -11.89 -4.40 10.93
CA LYS A 84 -11.60 -4.97 9.61
C LYS A 84 -10.89 -3.96 8.71
N PRO A 85 -9.56 -3.76 8.89
CA PRO A 85 -8.77 -2.92 8.01
C PRO A 85 -8.35 -3.70 6.76
N GLU A 86 -8.39 -3.03 5.62
CA GLU A 86 -7.94 -3.52 4.33
C GLU A 86 -7.14 -2.44 3.61
N VAL A 87 -5.97 -2.81 3.08
CA VAL A 87 -5.14 -1.98 2.22
C VAL A 87 -4.88 -2.72 0.94
N SER A 88 -5.34 -2.17 -0.18
CA SER A 88 -5.13 -2.71 -1.52
C SER A 88 -4.42 -1.70 -2.40
N THR A 89 -3.43 -2.19 -3.15
CA THR A 89 -2.68 -1.40 -4.12
C THR A 89 -2.67 -2.11 -5.46
N ILE A 90 -2.72 -1.33 -6.53
CA ILE A 90 -2.56 -1.83 -7.88
C ILE A 90 -1.14 -2.41 -8.06
N ASP A 91 -1.06 -3.64 -8.56
CA ASP A 91 0.19 -4.36 -8.82
C ASP A 91 0.34 -4.63 -10.32
N MET A 92 1.19 -3.83 -10.95
CA MET A 92 1.53 -3.95 -12.37
C MET A 92 2.53 -5.09 -12.65
N THR A 93 3.25 -5.57 -11.64
CA THR A 93 4.29 -6.61 -11.82
C THR A 93 3.68 -7.98 -12.05
N ASN A 94 2.50 -8.23 -11.49
CA ASN A 94 1.73 -9.45 -11.66
C ASN A 94 0.51 -9.25 -12.60
N ALA A 95 0.54 -8.21 -13.43
CA ALA A 95 -0.52 -7.96 -14.40
C ALA A 95 -0.62 -9.07 -15.44
N ILE A 96 -1.84 -9.39 -15.87
CA ILE A 96 -2.13 -10.41 -16.87
C ILE A 96 -2.52 -9.70 -18.17
N GLN A 97 -1.96 -10.15 -19.29
CA GLN A 97 -2.41 -9.71 -20.60
C GLN A 97 -3.44 -10.71 -21.16
N PHE A 98 -4.65 -10.23 -21.43
CA PHE A 98 -5.73 -11.07 -21.98
C PHE A 98 -6.46 -10.32 -23.09
N SER A 99 -6.51 -10.92 -24.29
CA SER A 99 -7.21 -10.36 -25.46
C SER A 99 -6.85 -8.90 -25.77
N GLY A 100 -5.58 -8.52 -25.59
CA GLY A 100 -5.08 -7.16 -25.82
C GLY A 100 -5.23 -6.19 -24.63
N PHE A 101 -5.94 -6.58 -23.56
CA PHE A 101 -6.08 -5.80 -22.33
C PHE A 101 -4.96 -6.14 -21.35
N LEU A 102 -4.41 -5.12 -20.69
CA LEU A 102 -3.54 -5.26 -19.53
C LEU A 102 -4.40 -5.17 -18.27
N ILE A 103 -4.55 -6.28 -17.56
CA ILE A 103 -5.34 -6.37 -16.33
C ILE A 103 -4.37 -6.40 -15.15
N PRO A 104 -4.29 -5.34 -14.33
CA PRO A 104 -3.39 -5.34 -13.19
C PRO A 104 -3.87 -6.29 -12.10
N ALA A 105 -2.92 -6.85 -11.37
CA ALA A 105 -3.21 -7.57 -10.14
C ALA A 105 -3.51 -6.59 -9.00
N LEU A 106 -4.10 -7.10 -7.92
CA LEU A 106 -4.23 -6.37 -6.66
C LEU A 106 -3.37 -7.03 -5.59
N ALA A 107 -2.53 -6.21 -4.94
CA ALA A 107 -1.87 -6.59 -3.71
C ALA A 107 -2.72 -6.13 -2.53
N THR A 108 -3.52 -7.04 -1.98
CA THR A 108 -4.44 -6.78 -0.87
C THR A 108 -3.91 -7.34 0.45
N ARG A 109 -3.95 -6.50 1.49
CA ARG A 109 -3.64 -6.85 2.88
C ARG A 109 -4.91 -6.60 3.67
N ARG A 110 -5.51 -7.63 4.23
CA ARG A 110 -6.75 -7.54 4.99
C ARG A 110 -6.69 -8.41 6.23
N MET A 111 -7.36 -7.99 7.28
CA MET A 111 -7.60 -8.81 8.46
C MET A 111 -8.96 -8.49 9.05
N GLU A 112 -9.40 -9.35 9.96
CA GLU A 112 -10.67 -9.21 10.66
C GLU A 112 -10.46 -9.77 12.07
N THR A 113 -10.72 -8.97 13.10
CA THR A 113 -10.48 -9.37 14.49
C THR A 113 -11.41 -8.65 15.45
N ASN A 114 -11.57 -9.20 16.65
CA ASN A 114 -12.22 -8.55 17.79
C ASN A 114 -11.16 -8.27 18.85
N ILE A 115 -11.10 -7.03 19.32
CA ILE A 115 -10.15 -6.58 20.34
C ILE A 115 -10.87 -5.86 21.45
N GLU A 116 -10.25 -5.74 22.61
CA GLU A 116 -10.75 -4.97 23.74
C GLU A 116 -9.58 -4.19 24.33
N LEU A 117 -9.71 -2.86 24.36
CA LEU A 117 -8.65 -1.94 24.77
C LEU A 117 -9.23 -0.86 25.65
N GLY A 118 -8.45 -0.35 26.60
CA GLY A 118 -8.80 0.90 27.29
C GLY A 118 -8.74 2.10 26.35
N GLU A 119 -9.38 3.20 26.75
CA GLU A 119 -9.27 4.47 26.04
C GLU A 119 -7.79 4.91 25.89
N GLY A 120 -7.40 5.33 24.68
CA GLY A 120 -6.06 5.78 24.35
C GLY A 120 -5.00 4.67 24.32
N GLN A 121 -5.36 3.40 24.58
CA GLN A 121 -4.42 2.29 24.52
C GLN A 121 -4.20 1.82 23.09
N SER A 122 -2.94 1.83 22.65
CA SER A 122 -2.56 1.25 21.37
C SER A 122 -2.25 -0.23 21.49
N PHE A 123 -2.71 -1.03 20.53
CA PHE A 123 -2.36 -2.45 20.44
C PHE A 123 -2.07 -2.86 19.00
N VAL A 124 -1.02 -3.66 18.82
CA VAL A 124 -0.67 -4.24 17.53
C VAL A 124 -1.56 -5.45 17.30
N ILE A 125 -2.45 -5.35 16.32
CA ILE A 125 -3.44 -6.40 16.01
C ILE A 125 -2.97 -7.36 14.93
N ALA A 126 -1.95 -6.97 14.16
CA ALA A 126 -1.26 -7.89 13.26
C ALA A 126 0.16 -7.44 12.92
N GLY A 127 0.96 -8.44 12.53
CA GLY A 127 2.28 -8.25 11.94
C GLY A 127 2.53 -9.30 10.85
N LEU A 128 3.25 -8.91 9.79
CA LEU A 128 3.76 -9.83 8.78
C LEU A 128 5.16 -9.42 8.39
N ILE A 129 6.07 -10.39 8.33
CA ILE A 129 7.39 -10.25 7.73
C ILE A 129 7.53 -11.37 6.69
N ASP A 130 7.65 -10.99 5.42
CA ASP A 130 7.85 -11.91 4.30
C ASP A 130 9.22 -11.62 3.67
N ASP A 131 10.19 -12.51 3.87
CA ASP A 131 11.53 -12.44 3.25
C ASP A 131 11.67 -13.58 2.23
N ARG A 132 11.77 -13.22 0.94
CA ARG A 132 11.96 -14.17 -0.15
C ARG A 132 13.30 -13.93 -0.82
N ALA A 133 14.09 -15.00 -0.93
CA ALA A 133 15.32 -15.01 -1.69
C ALA A 133 15.20 -16.02 -2.85
N ARG A 134 15.56 -15.58 -4.05
CA ARG A 134 15.66 -16.41 -5.25
C ARG A 134 17.07 -16.29 -5.81
N ALA A 135 17.67 -17.43 -6.14
CA ALA A 135 18.97 -17.48 -6.79
C ALA A 135 18.88 -18.39 -8.01
N THR A 136 19.11 -17.82 -9.20
CA THR A 136 19.16 -18.56 -10.46
C THR A 136 20.62 -18.70 -10.88
N PHE A 137 21.04 -19.95 -11.12
CA PHE A 137 22.40 -20.27 -11.52
C PHE A 137 22.41 -20.88 -12.92
N ASN A 138 22.93 -20.13 -13.88
CA ASN A 138 23.09 -20.59 -15.26
C ASN A 138 24.56 -20.87 -15.53
N ARG A 139 24.87 -22.01 -16.15
CA ARG A 139 26.23 -22.39 -16.54
C ARG A 139 26.24 -23.13 -17.86
N ILE A 140 27.32 -22.95 -18.63
CA ILE A 140 27.55 -23.74 -19.83
C ILE A 140 28.21 -25.08 -19.43
N PRO A 141 27.62 -26.25 -19.74
CA PRO A 141 28.24 -27.55 -19.48
C PRO A 141 29.62 -27.66 -20.14
N GLY A 142 30.56 -28.34 -19.48
CA GLY A 142 31.97 -28.40 -19.92
C GLY A 142 32.76 -27.16 -19.53
N LEU A 143 32.56 -26.04 -20.23
CA LEU A 143 33.38 -24.80 -20.10
C LEU A 143 33.35 -24.17 -18.71
N SER A 144 32.25 -24.34 -17.96
CA SER A 144 32.12 -23.82 -16.59
C SER A 144 33.06 -24.47 -15.55
N HIS A 145 33.74 -25.58 -15.89
CA HIS A 145 34.65 -26.29 -14.98
C HIS A 145 36.14 -25.98 -15.23
N ILE A 146 36.48 -25.19 -16.26
CA ILE A 146 37.88 -24.85 -16.56
C ILE A 146 38.43 -23.99 -15.39
N PRO A 147 39.56 -24.37 -14.76
CA PRO A 147 40.21 -23.55 -13.76
C PRO A 147 40.49 -22.15 -14.30
N ILE A 148 40.31 -21.11 -13.48
CA ILE A 148 40.56 -19.69 -13.82
C ILE A 148 39.51 -19.10 -14.79
N LEU A 149 39.14 -19.79 -15.88
CA LEU A 149 38.26 -19.26 -16.93
C LEU A 149 36.77 -19.60 -16.75
N GLY A 150 36.44 -20.61 -15.94
CA GLY A 150 35.07 -21.12 -15.81
C GLY A 150 34.04 -20.11 -15.27
N GLU A 151 34.48 -19.03 -14.60
CA GLU A 151 33.58 -17.98 -14.10
C GLU A 151 33.00 -17.11 -15.23
N LEU A 152 33.72 -16.95 -16.35
CA LEU A 152 33.23 -16.26 -17.54
C LEU A 152 32.06 -16.99 -18.21
N PHE A 153 31.90 -18.28 -17.92
CA PHE A 153 30.85 -19.15 -18.46
C PHE A 153 29.73 -19.47 -17.46
N LYS A 154 29.68 -18.71 -16.35
CA LYS A 154 28.62 -18.78 -15.34
C LYS A 154 27.88 -17.45 -15.28
N SER A 155 26.58 -17.52 -15.02
CA SER A 155 25.76 -16.36 -14.72
C SER A 155 24.97 -16.62 -13.43
N ARG A 156 24.96 -15.61 -12.56
CA ARG A 156 24.27 -15.64 -11.26
C ARG A 156 23.28 -14.51 -11.23
N ASP A 157 22.01 -14.85 -11.06
CA ASP A 157 20.98 -13.89 -10.74
C ASP A 157 20.52 -14.13 -9.29
N LYS A 158 20.53 -13.08 -8.47
CA LYS A 158 20.10 -13.13 -7.07
C LYS A 158 19.08 -12.04 -6.84
N GLN A 159 17.87 -12.43 -6.50
CA GLN A 159 16.78 -11.53 -6.18
C GLN A 159 16.38 -11.73 -4.72
N LYS A 160 16.30 -10.64 -3.95
CA LYS A 160 15.80 -10.64 -2.58
C LYS A 160 14.66 -9.63 -2.46
N SER A 161 13.55 -10.04 -1.87
CA SER A 161 12.39 -9.18 -1.61
C SER A 161 11.95 -9.32 -0.16
N LYS A 162 11.83 -8.20 0.56
CA LYS A 162 11.35 -8.16 1.95
C LYS A 162 10.08 -7.31 2.01
N THR A 163 9.03 -7.82 2.62
CA THR A 163 7.78 -7.11 2.88
C THR A 163 7.48 -7.12 4.37
N GLU A 164 7.11 -5.96 4.91
CA GLU A 164 6.76 -5.78 6.31
C GLU A 164 5.37 -5.13 6.40
N LEU A 165 4.53 -5.61 7.32
CA LEU A 165 3.24 -5.03 7.65
C LEU A 165 3.10 -5.03 9.17
N ILE A 166 2.68 -3.89 9.72
CA ILE A 166 2.26 -3.74 11.10
C ILE A 166 0.92 -3.02 11.07
N VAL A 167 -0.05 -3.53 11.82
CA VAL A 167 -1.34 -2.86 12.00
C VAL A 167 -1.56 -2.63 13.47
N MET A 168 -1.76 -1.36 13.81
CA MET A 168 -1.96 -0.87 15.16
C MET A 168 -3.32 -0.18 15.23
N VAL A 169 -4.00 -0.35 16.35
CA VAL A 169 -5.28 0.30 16.63
C VAL A 169 -5.19 1.02 17.97
N THR A 170 -5.75 2.22 18.01
CA THR A 170 -5.87 3.06 19.20
C THR A 170 -7.31 3.59 19.24
N PRO A 171 -8.17 3.13 20.15
CA PRO A 171 -9.50 3.70 20.31
C PRO A 171 -9.46 4.94 21.22
N GLU A 172 -10.28 5.92 20.90
CA GLU A 172 -10.47 7.14 21.70
C GLU A 172 -11.96 7.40 21.87
N ILE A 173 -12.38 7.82 23.07
CA ILE A 173 -13.74 8.27 23.33
C ILE A 173 -13.74 9.78 23.12
N VAL A 174 -14.49 10.24 22.13
CA VAL A 174 -14.59 11.67 21.82
C VAL A 174 -15.95 12.20 22.22
N ASN A 175 -15.96 13.37 22.88
CA ASN A 175 -17.19 14.07 23.20
C ASN A 175 -17.59 15.01 22.06
N PRO A 176 -18.90 15.16 21.77
CA PRO A 176 -19.38 16.19 20.87
C PRO A 176 -18.99 17.59 21.35
N ILE A 177 -18.71 18.49 20.41
CA ILE A 177 -18.43 19.90 20.69
C ILE A 177 -19.67 20.56 21.30
N GLU A 178 -19.50 21.34 22.37
CA GLU A 178 -20.62 22.02 23.03
C GLU A 178 -21.23 23.12 22.15
N ALA A 179 -22.51 23.42 22.37
CA ALA A 179 -23.21 24.48 21.65
C ALA A 179 -22.61 25.85 22.01
N GLY A 180 -21.93 26.49 21.05
CA GLY A 180 -21.31 27.81 21.21
C GLY A 180 -19.78 27.77 21.23
N GLU A 181 -19.17 26.59 21.29
CA GLU A 181 -17.73 26.45 21.11
C GLU A 181 -17.33 26.68 19.64
N PRO A 182 -16.16 27.31 19.40
CA PRO A 182 -15.66 27.52 18.06
C PRO A 182 -15.35 26.17 17.42
N LYS A 183 -16.06 25.85 16.33
CA LYS A 183 -15.82 24.65 15.53
C LYS A 183 -14.38 24.67 14.99
N PRO A 184 -13.60 23.58 15.08
CA PRO A 184 -12.29 23.51 14.47
C PRO A 184 -12.46 23.76 12.97
N MET A 185 -11.89 24.86 12.49
CA MET A 185 -11.88 25.17 11.07
C MET A 185 -10.84 24.26 10.40
N PRO A 186 -11.17 23.63 9.25
CA PRO A 186 -10.16 22.97 8.44
C PRO A 186 -9.03 23.97 8.18
N VAL A 187 -7.79 23.54 8.41
CA VAL A 187 -6.63 24.33 7.99
C VAL A 187 -6.72 24.41 6.47
N MET A 188 -7.17 25.55 5.95
CA MET A 188 -7.17 25.75 4.52
C MET A 188 -5.71 25.72 4.07
N PRO A 189 -5.35 24.88 3.08
CA PRO A 189 -4.04 24.96 2.48
C PRO A 189 -3.84 26.41 2.02
N MET A 190 -2.62 26.94 2.20
CA MET A 190 -2.31 28.31 1.78
C MET A 190 -2.84 28.53 0.37
N LYS A 191 -3.46 29.69 0.15
CA LYS A 191 -4.05 30.07 -1.13
C LYS A 191 -2.98 29.85 -2.20
N PHE A 192 -3.20 28.88 -3.10
CA PHE A 192 -2.14 28.30 -3.94
C PHE A 192 -1.39 29.33 -4.79
N LEU A 193 -1.98 30.50 -5.02
CA LEU A 193 -1.32 31.64 -5.60
C LEU A 193 -1.93 32.89 -4.94
N GLU A 194 -1.26 33.43 -3.92
CA GLU A 194 -1.41 34.86 -3.68
C GLU A 194 -0.75 35.52 -4.90
N ASN A 195 -1.51 36.34 -5.64
CA ASN A 195 -0.97 37.03 -6.82
C ASN A 195 0.24 37.84 -6.36
N LEU A 196 1.45 37.32 -6.59
CA LEU A 196 2.68 38.06 -6.38
C LEU A 196 2.57 39.30 -7.27
N ALA A 197 2.43 40.47 -6.67
CA ALA A 197 2.59 41.69 -7.41
C ALA A 197 4.02 41.68 -7.99
N PRO A 198 4.24 42.18 -9.21
CA PRO A 198 5.58 42.27 -9.78
C PRO A 198 6.50 43.07 -8.83
N GLY A 199 7.33 42.37 -8.03
CA GLY A 199 8.19 42.97 -7.02
C GLY A 199 8.28 42.22 -5.68
N ASP A 200 7.32 41.35 -5.36
CA ASP A 200 7.33 40.61 -4.10
C ASP A 200 8.39 39.51 -4.09
N ARG A 201 9.44 39.69 -3.28
CA ARG A 201 10.45 38.66 -3.00
C ARG A 201 9.96 37.84 -1.82
N MET A 202 9.62 36.56 -2.04
CA MET A 202 9.33 35.63 -0.95
C MET A 202 10.54 35.57 0.01
N ARG A 203 10.39 36.09 1.23
CA ARG A 203 11.26 35.73 2.35
C ARG A 203 10.68 34.48 2.99
N TYR A 204 11.31 33.34 2.72
CA TYR A 204 11.06 32.13 3.49
C TYR A 204 11.65 32.33 4.90
N ASP A 205 10.79 32.60 5.89
CA ASP A 205 11.19 32.55 7.30
C ASP A 205 10.80 31.17 7.83
N GLY A 206 11.80 30.32 8.05
CA GLY A 206 11.68 28.89 8.31
C GLY A 206 11.17 28.51 9.71
N GLU A 207 10.25 29.26 10.30
CA GLU A 207 9.68 28.90 11.60
C GLU A 207 8.50 27.94 11.46
N ILE A 208 8.82 26.63 11.52
CA ILE A 208 7.83 25.62 11.89
C ILE A 208 7.59 25.79 13.40
N LYS A 209 6.58 26.58 13.76
CA LYS A 209 6.08 26.60 15.14
C LYS A 209 5.51 25.22 15.48
N LYS A 210 6.32 24.40 16.15
CA LYS A 210 5.81 23.32 16.99
C LYS A 210 4.91 23.93 18.06
N LYS A 211 3.67 23.47 18.16
CA LYS A 211 2.82 23.70 19.33
C LYS A 211 2.15 22.39 19.76
N PRO A 212 1.84 22.28 21.06
CA PRO A 212 1.74 21.03 21.83
C PRO A 212 0.64 20.11 21.34
#